data_AF-A0AAU4TP80-F1
#
_entry.id   AF-A0AAU4TP80-F1
#
_cell.length_a   1.000
_cell.length_b   1.000
_cell.length_c   1.000
_cell.angle_alpha   90.00
_cell.angle_beta   90.00
_cell.angle_gamma   90.00
#
_symmetry.space_group_name_H-M   'P 1'
#
loop_
_entity.id
_entity.type
_entity.pdbx_description
1 polymer ?
#
loop_
_entity_poly.entity_id
_entity_poly.type
_entity_poly.pdbx_seq_one_letter_code
_entity_poly.pdbx_strand_id
1 'polypeptide(L)' 'MTGEQERFRIAVSSAGRTVMRGWWPDEVVARDKFRDWIGSHRDLVEPHFTLTDETEGIVLTSWPEEP' A
#
# COMPACT_ATOMS: atom_id res chain seq x y z
N MET A 1 19.23 -12.97 8.89
CA MET A 1 19.25 -11.50 8.99
C MET A 1 18.23 -11.00 8.00
N THR A 2 16.96 -11.03 8.35
CA THR A 2 15.86 -11.00 7.37
C THR A 2 14.84 -9.96 7.79
N GLY A 3 14.65 -8.95 6.94
CA GLY A 3 13.33 -8.37 6.66
C GLY A 3 12.75 -7.31 7.59
N GLU A 4 13.28 -7.06 8.78
CA GLU A 4 12.64 -6.12 9.73
C GLU A 4 12.60 -4.66 9.26
N GLN A 5 13.42 -4.26 8.26
CA GLN A 5 13.44 -2.88 7.79
C GLN A 5 12.30 -2.50 6.83
N GLU A 6 11.54 -3.47 6.31
CA GLU A 6 10.57 -3.26 5.23
C GLU A 6 9.30 -4.11 5.43
N ARG A 7 8.73 -4.07 6.65
CA ARG A 7 7.56 -4.87 7.05
C ARG A 7 6.26 -4.48 6.34
N PHE A 8 6.03 -3.18 6.13
CA PHE A 8 4.77 -2.67 5.62
C PHE A 8 4.89 -2.29 4.16
N ARG A 9 4.11 -2.93 3.29
CA ARG A 9 4.12 -2.71 1.85
C ARG A 9 2.88 -1.98 1.41
N ILE A 10 3.04 -0.91 0.63
CA ILE A 10 1.96 -0.32 -0.15
C ILE A 10 2.10 -0.78 -1.59
N ALA A 11 1.03 -1.31 -2.18
CA ALA A 11 0.94 -1.58 -3.61
C ALA A 11 -0.16 -0.72 -4.23
N VAL A 12 0.14 -0.09 -5.36
CA VAL A 12 -0.80 0.68 -6.18
C VAL A 12 -1.01 -0.05 -7.49
N SER A 13 -2.26 -0.34 -7.81
CA SER A 13 -2.67 -0.93 -9.07
C SER A 13 -3.59 0.01 -9.83
N SER A 14 -3.46 0.02 -11.15
CA SER A 14 -4.30 0.77 -12.07
C SER A 14 -4.68 -0.15 -13.22
N ALA A 15 -5.97 -0.20 -13.57
CA ALA A 15 -6.52 -1.10 -14.59
C ALA A 15 -6.05 -2.57 -14.40
N GLY A 16 -6.06 -3.06 -13.15
CA GLY A 16 -5.65 -4.42 -12.79
C GLY A 16 -4.14 -4.71 -12.83
N ARG A 17 -3.28 -3.70 -13.01
CA ARG A 17 -1.82 -3.86 -13.04
C ARG A 17 -1.16 -3.08 -11.92
N THR A 18 -0.23 -3.70 -11.19
CA THR A 18 0.58 -2.97 -10.21
C THR A 18 1.49 -1.97 -10.93
N VAL A 19 1.33 -0.69 -10.64
CA VAL A 19 2.12 0.41 -11.20
C VAL A 19 3.16 0.95 -10.23
N MET A 20 2.94 0.80 -8.92
CA MET A 20 3.85 1.30 -7.89
C MET A 20 3.86 0.40 -6.67
N ARG A 21 5.03 0.27 -6.02
CA ARG A 21 5.17 -0.39 -4.72
C ARG A 21 6.16 0.39 -3.85
N GLY A 22 5.90 0.43 -2.55
CA GLY A 22 6.81 0.99 -1.57
C GLY A 22 6.79 0.16 -0.30
N TRP A 23 7.90 0.15 0.43
CA TRP A 23 8.04 -0.56 1.70
C TRP A 23 8.52 0.38 2.79
N TRP A 24 8.04 0.13 4.01
CA TRP A 24 8.39 0.89 5.20
C TRP A 24 8.56 -0.03 6.42
N PRO A 25 9.47 0.30 7.36
CA PRO A 25 9.62 -0.44 8.61
C PRO A 25 8.51 -0.16 9.62
N ASP A 26 7.88 1.02 9.54
CA ASP A 26 6.95 1.53 10.54
C ASP A 26 5.52 1.67 9.98
N GLU A 27 4.53 1.15 10.72
CA GLU A 27 3.13 1.15 10.29
C GLU A 27 2.56 2.56 10.18
N VAL A 28 2.92 3.46 11.11
CA VAL A 28 2.41 4.82 11.15
C VAL A 28 2.89 5.58 9.93
N VAL A 29 4.19 5.46 9.59
CA VAL A 29 4.75 6.03 8.37
C VAL A 29 4.12 5.42 7.12
N ALA A 30 3.91 4.11 7.08
CA ALA A 30 3.27 3.45 5.95
C ALA A 30 1.82 3.92 5.75
N ARG A 31 1.05 4.11 6.83
CA ARG A 31 -0.33 4.63 6.77
C ARG A 31 -0.38 6.09 6.33
N ASP A 32 0.57 6.91 6.76
CA ASP A 32 0.72 8.29 6.29
C ASP A 32 0.98 8.32 4.78
N LYS A 33 1.97 7.53 4.32
CA LYS A 33 2.29 7.41 2.89
C LYS A 33 1.15 6.83 2.06
N PHE A 34 0.37 5.92 2.62
CA PHE A 34 -0.83 5.38 1.97
C PHE A 34 -1.85 6.48 1.65
N ARG A 35 -2.12 7.37 2.62
CA ARG A 35 -3.05 8.51 2.43
C ARG A 35 -2.50 9.53 1.44
N ASP A 36 -1.21 9.85 1.52
CA ASP A 36 -0.53 10.72 0.57
C ASP A 36 -0.61 10.18 -0.87
N TRP A 37 -0.38 8.88 -1.04
CA TRP A 37 -0.39 8.23 -2.34
C TRP A 37 -1.79 8.18 -2.95
N ILE A 38 -2.82 7.93 -2.13
CA ILE A 38 -4.22 8.04 -2.57
C ILE A 38 -4.49 9.46 -3.06
N GLY A 39 -4.15 10.48 -2.28
CA GLY A 39 -4.37 11.88 -2.67
C GLY A 39 -3.68 12.25 -3.99
N SER A 40 -2.48 11.71 -4.20
CA SER A 40 -1.62 12.05 -5.35
C SER A 40 -1.92 11.24 -6.62
N HIS A 41 -2.56 10.07 -6.51
CA HIS A 41 -2.76 9.16 -7.65
C HIS A 41 -4.21 8.67 -7.77
N ARG A 42 -5.18 9.34 -7.13
CA ARG A 42 -6.62 9.05 -7.25
C ARG A 42 -7.17 9.21 -8.67
N ASP A 43 -6.46 9.92 -9.52
CA ASP A 43 -6.80 10.18 -10.93
C ASP A 43 -6.36 9.07 -11.90
N LEU A 44 -5.62 8.06 -11.42
CA LEU A 44 -5.33 6.86 -12.20
C LEU A 44 -6.61 6.12 -12.59
N VAL A 45 -6.53 5.29 -13.64
CA VAL A 45 -7.67 4.46 -14.08
C VAL A 45 -7.86 3.29 -13.12
N GLU A 46 -9.06 3.16 -12.56
CA GLU A 46 -9.43 2.10 -11.59
C GLU A 46 -8.37 1.88 -10.50
N PRO A 47 -8.04 2.94 -9.75
CA PRO A 47 -6.93 2.90 -8.81
C PRO A 47 -7.27 2.03 -7.61
N HIS A 48 -6.41 1.08 -7.29
CA HIS A 48 -6.50 0.25 -6.10
C HIS A 48 -5.20 0.33 -5.32
N PHE A 49 -5.29 0.66 -4.04
CA PHE A 49 -4.19 0.75 -3.11
C PHE A 49 -4.39 -0.30 -2.04
N THR A 50 -3.31 -0.96 -1.65
CA THR A 50 -3.34 -1.96 -0.59
C THR A 50 -2.14 -1.75 0.32
N LEU A 51 -2.39 -1.63 1.62
CA LEU A 51 -1.36 -1.67 2.66
C LEU A 51 -1.34 -3.08 3.27
N THR A 52 -0.20 -3.76 3.16
CA THR A 52 0.01 -5.13 3.65
C THR A 52 1.08 -5.11 4.75
N ASP A 53 0.84 -5.85 5.83
CA ASP A 53 1.90 -6.27 6.75
C ASP A 53 2.49 -7.58 6.21
N GLU A 54 3.69 -7.53 5.65
CA GLU A 54 4.35 -8.69 5.04
C GLU A 54 4.85 -9.70 6.09
N THR A 55 4.99 -9.29 7.35
CA THR A 55 5.41 -10.18 8.44
C THR A 55 4.26 -11.08 8.87
N GLU A 56 3.08 -10.49 9.05
CA GLU A 56 1.86 -11.25 9.40
C GLU A 56 1.16 -11.82 8.15
N GLY A 57 1.50 -11.33 6.96
CA GLY A 57 0.88 -11.73 5.69
C GLY A 57 -0.55 -11.22 5.53
N ILE A 58 -0.93 -10.13 6.21
CA ILE A 58 -2.31 -9.61 6.23
C ILE A 58 -2.43 -8.27 5.51
N VAL A 59 -3.59 -8.02 4.90
CA VAL A 59 -3.96 -6.69 4.41
C VAL A 59 -4.48 -5.88 5.58
N LEU A 60 -3.82 -4.76 5.88
CA LEU A 60 -4.22 -3.84 6.94
C LEU A 60 -5.32 -2.88 6.48
N THR A 61 -5.30 -2.47 5.21
CA THR A 61 -6.32 -1.59 4.61
C THR A 61 -6.20 -1.60 3.08
N SER A 62 -7.31 -1.31 2.40
CA SER A 62 -7.39 -1.11 0.96
C SER A 62 -8.17 0.16 0.63
N TRP A 63 -7.90 0.73 -0.55
CA TRP A 63 -8.67 1.83 -1.11
C TRP A 63 -8.82 1.68 -2.63
N PRO A 64 -10.01 1.89 -3.22
CA PRO A 64 -11.29 2.01 -2.51
C PRO A 64 -11.57 0.77 -1.66
N GLU A 65 -12.31 0.95 -0.57
CA GLU A 65 -12.72 -0.18 0.27
C GLU A 65 -13.59 -1.11 -0.59
N GLU A 66 -13.26 -2.40 -0.60
CA GLU A 66 -14.10 -3.40 -1.29
C GLU A 66 -15.49 -3.44 -0.59
N PRO A 67 -16.58 -3.51 -1.36
CA PRO A 67 -17.95 -3.48 -0.82
C PRO A 67 -18.33 -4.70 0.02
#